data_AF-A0A0C3EK12-F1
#
_entry.id   AF-A0A0C3EK12-F1
#
_cell.length_a   1.000
_cell.length_b   1.000
_cell.length_c   1.000
_cell.angle_alpha   90.00
_cell.angle_beta   90.00
_cell.angle_gamma   90.00
#
_symmetry.space_group_name_H-M   'P 1'
#
loop_
_entity.id
_entity.type
_entity.pdbx_description
1 polymer ?
#
loop_
_entity_poly.entity_id
_entity_poly.type
_entity_poly.pdbx_seq_one_letter_code
_entity_poly.pdbx_strand_id
1 'polypeptide(L)'
;MLPSTTSRVEQNTAESINQHIRRRTEDNIAYFAQYPHEIEHRLHELDHEWDIERTLEANAATLSLAGVALGALVDKRWFLLPAAVTGFLLQHALQGWCPPIVIFRKRDVRTSKEIDQERYALKALRGDFSQLESVSPASPHDRMHEVLDRVER
;
A
#
# COMPACT_ATOMS: atom_id res chain seq x y z
N MET A 1 -4.43 -22.24 7.30
CA MET A 1 -5.26 -21.00 7.27
C MET A 1 -4.54 -20.01 6.37
N LEU A 2 -5.28 -19.24 5.56
CA LEU A 2 -4.68 -18.18 4.75
C LEU A 2 -4.26 -17.02 5.67
N PRO A 3 -3.16 -16.31 5.36
CA PRO A 3 -2.73 -15.15 6.13
C PRO A 3 -3.76 -14.01 6.03
N SER A 4 -3.71 -13.07 6.98
CA SER A 4 -4.49 -11.83 6.88
C SER A 4 -4.14 -11.09 5.59
N THR A 5 -5.16 -10.57 4.92
CA THR A 5 -4.98 -9.76 3.71
C THR A 5 -4.03 -8.60 3.95
N THR A 6 -4.04 -7.99 5.14
CA THR A 6 -3.22 -6.81 5.43
C THR A 6 -1.77 -7.12 5.84
N SER A 7 -1.42 -8.37 6.17
CA SER A 7 -0.07 -8.72 6.64
C SER A 7 0.62 -9.83 5.85
N ARG A 8 -0.05 -10.41 4.85
CA ARG A 8 0.50 -11.48 4.00
C ARG A 8 1.84 -11.12 3.34
N VAL A 9 2.01 -9.87 2.90
CA VAL A 9 3.27 -9.39 2.27
C VAL A 9 4.37 -9.22 3.32
N GLU A 10 4.03 -8.62 4.46
CA GLU A 10 4.96 -8.35 5.56
C GLU A 10 5.51 -9.67 6.13
N GLN A 11 4.66 -10.68 6.31
CA GLN A 11 5.04 -12.03 6.77
C GLN A 11 5.97 -12.77 5.81
N ASN A 12 5.93 -12.43 4.52
CA ASN A 12 6.74 -13.04 3.47
C ASN A 12 7.94 -12.16 3.06
N THR A 13 8.15 -11.04 3.74
CA THR A 13 9.28 -10.12 3.53
C THR A 13 10.34 -10.38 4.60
N ALA A 14 11.62 -10.31 4.23
CA ALA A 14 12.71 -10.46 5.20
C ALA A 14 12.61 -9.37 6.29
N GLU A 15 12.77 -9.77 7.55
CA GLU A 15 12.59 -8.88 8.71
C GLU A 15 13.46 -7.62 8.64
N SER A 16 14.68 -7.72 8.11
CA SER A 16 15.57 -6.56 7.92
C SER A 16 14.97 -5.50 6.97
N ILE A 17 14.21 -5.91 5.95
CA ILE A 17 13.54 -5.01 5.01
C ILE A 17 12.33 -4.36 5.70
N ASN A 18 11.52 -5.15 6.42
CA ASN A 18 10.40 -4.62 7.19
C ASN A 18 10.87 -3.57 8.22
N GLN A 19 11.97 -3.84 8.92
CA GLN A 19 12.56 -2.88 9.86
C GLN A 19 13.10 -1.63 9.17
N HIS A 20 13.71 -1.78 7.99
CA HIS A 20 14.18 -0.63 7.23
C HIS A 20 13.04 0.31 6.82
N ILE A 21 11.96 -0.25 6.26
CA ILE A 21 10.76 0.51 5.86
C ILE A 21 10.14 1.18 7.08
N ARG A 22 10.03 0.46 8.21
CA ARG A 22 9.49 1.02 9.45
C ARG A 22 10.29 2.21 9.96
N ARG A 23 11.62 2.07 10.07
CA ARG A 23 12.51 3.14 10.53
C ARG A 23 12.39 4.37 9.63
N ARG A 24 12.37 4.17 8.31
CA ARG A 24 12.18 5.27 7.36
C ARG A 24 10.85 5.99 7.57
N THR A 25 9.76 5.25 7.81
CA THR A 25 8.46 5.87 8.14
C THR A 25 8.53 6.65 9.45
N GLU A 26 9.17 6.11 10.50
CA GLU A 26 9.35 6.79 11.78
C GLU A 26 10.19 8.07 11.64
N ASP A 27 11.29 8.02 10.87
CA ASP A 27 12.16 9.17 10.59
C ASP A 27 11.40 10.28 9.83
N ASN A 28 10.59 9.91 8.83
CA ASN A 28 9.72 10.86 8.12
C ASN A 28 8.74 11.54 9.08
N ILE A 29 8.04 10.76 9.91
CA ILE A 29 7.07 11.30 10.89
C ILE A 29 7.78 12.25 11.86
N ALA A 30 8.96 11.87 12.36
CA ALA A 30 9.75 12.70 13.26
C ALA A 30 10.22 14.02 12.61
N TYR A 31 10.57 13.98 11.33
CA TYR A 31 10.88 15.18 10.55
C TYR A 31 9.66 16.11 10.44
N PHE A 32 8.52 15.60 9.97
CA PHE A 32 7.33 16.43 9.77
C PHE A 32 6.69 16.92 11.07
N ALA A 33 6.93 16.25 12.21
CA ALA A 33 6.58 16.79 13.51
C ALA A 33 7.31 18.10 13.85
N GLN A 34 8.53 18.29 13.34
CA GLN A 34 9.30 19.53 13.49
C GLN A 34 8.98 20.57 12.42
N TYR A 35 8.46 20.14 11.27
CA TYR A 35 8.09 20.99 10.14
C TYR A 35 6.62 20.80 9.70
N PRO A 36 5.62 21.15 10.54
CA PRO A 36 4.21 20.86 10.24
C PRO A 36 3.68 21.52 8.95
N HIS A 37 4.29 22.62 8.52
CA HIS A 37 3.90 23.34 7.31
C HIS A 37 4.19 22.56 6.01
N GLU A 38 5.04 21.54 6.06
CA GLU A 38 5.33 20.67 4.91
C GLU A 38 4.42 19.43 4.86
N ILE A 39 3.61 19.18 5.90
CA ILE A 39 2.75 17.98 6.00
C ILE A 39 1.78 17.90 4.82
N GLU A 40 1.17 19.01 4.41
CA GLU A 40 0.23 19.04 3.29
C GLU A 40 0.86 18.48 2.01
N HIS A 41 2.08 18.92 1.71
CA HIS A 41 2.81 18.48 0.54
C HIS A 41 3.13 16.98 0.64
N ARG A 42 3.57 16.50 1.81
CA ARG A 42 3.85 15.08 2.00
C ARG A 42 2.60 14.21 1.86
N LEU A 43 1.45 14.65 2.37
CA LEU A 43 0.19 13.93 2.20
C LEU A 43 -0.17 13.81 0.71
N HIS A 44 0.00 14.88 -0.06
CA HIS A 44 -0.18 14.82 -1.51
C HIS A 44 0.78 13.84 -2.19
N GLU A 45 2.04 13.74 -1.77
CA GLU A 45 2.97 12.71 -2.26
C GLU A 45 2.49 11.30 -1.93
N LEU A 46 2.02 11.08 -0.70
CA LEU A 46 1.52 9.77 -0.24
C LEU A 46 0.29 9.32 -1.05
N ASP A 47 -0.56 10.24 -1.50
CA ASP A 47 -1.74 9.93 -2.32
C ASP A 47 -1.37 9.42 -3.72
N HIS A 48 -0.20 9.82 -4.22
CA HIS A 48 0.32 9.39 -5.51
C HIS A 48 1.31 8.23 -5.40
N GLU A 49 1.73 7.86 -4.18
CA GLU A 49 2.64 6.76 -3.96
C GLU A 49 2.00 5.42 -4.38
N TRP A 50 2.75 4.61 -5.11
CA TRP A 50 2.31 3.28 -5.54
C TRP A 50 2.58 2.25 -4.46
N ASP A 51 1.50 1.64 -3.97
CA ASP A 51 1.61 0.49 -3.09
C ASP A 51 2.04 -0.77 -3.86
N ILE A 52 2.44 -1.78 -3.10
CA ILE A 52 2.93 -3.06 -3.61
C ILE A 52 1.90 -3.81 -4.47
N GLU A 53 0.62 -3.74 -4.14
CA GLU A 53 -0.44 -4.46 -4.86
C GLU A 53 -0.68 -3.77 -6.21
N ARG A 54 -0.83 -2.43 -6.22
CA ARG A 54 -0.95 -1.65 -7.48
C ARG A 54 0.25 -1.86 -8.39
N THR A 55 1.46 -1.84 -7.83
CA THR A 55 2.70 -2.08 -8.57
C THR A 55 2.71 -3.48 -9.18
N LEU A 56 2.36 -4.51 -8.41
CA LEU A 56 2.34 -5.89 -8.88
C LEU A 56 1.30 -6.11 -9.97
N GLU A 57 0.07 -5.67 -9.74
CA GLU A 57 -1.06 -5.86 -10.66
C GLU A 57 -0.83 -5.17 -12.00
N ALA A 58 -0.37 -3.92 -12.00
CA ALA A 58 -0.08 -3.18 -13.23
C ALA A 58 0.98 -3.88 -14.08
N ASN A 59 2.10 -4.29 -13.47
CA ASN A 59 3.18 -4.98 -14.17
C ASN A 59 2.73 -6.36 -14.68
N ALA A 60 1.99 -7.11 -13.87
CA ALA A 60 1.48 -8.42 -14.25
C ALA A 60 0.45 -8.33 -15.39
N ALA A 61 -0.43 -7.33 -15.38
CA ALA A 61 -1.36 -7.06 -16.47
C ALA A 61 -0.61 -6.69 -17.76
N THR A 62 0.39 -5.81 -17.69
CA THR A 62 1.22 -5.44 -18.85
C THR A 62 1.91 -6.66 -19.46
N LEU A 63 2.58 -7.48 -18.64
CA LEU A 63 3.27 -8.69 -19.13
C LEU A 63 2.30 -9.72 -19.70
N SER A 64 1.13 -9.89 -19.07
CA SER A 64 0.11 -10.82 -19.55
C SER A 64 -0.46 -10.37 -20.90
N LEU A 65 -0.81 -9.09 -21.06
CA LEU A 65 -1.30 -8.55 -22.33
C LEU A 65 -0.26 -8.64 -23.44
N ALA A 66 1.00 -8.32 -23.15
CA ALA A 66 2.10 -8.49 -24.10
C ALA A 66 2.24 -9.96 -24.52
N GLY A 67 2.19 -10.90 -23.57
CA GLY A 67 2.24 -12.32 -23.87
C GLY A 67 1.05 -12.83 -24.67
N VAL A 68 -0.16 -12.32 -24.43
CA VAL A 68 -1.34 -12.61 -25.25
C VAL A 68 -1.17 -12.10 -26.67
N ALA A 69 -0.71 -10.86 -26.85
CA ALA A 69 -0.46 -10.29 -28.17
C ALA A 69 0.58 -11.10 -28.96
N LEU A 70 1.70 -11.47 -28.32
CA LEU A 70 2.72 -12.32 -28.93
C LEU A 70 2.21 -13.74 -29.21
N GLY A 71 1.35 -14.28 -28.35
CA GLY A 71 0.69 -15.59 -28.54
C GLY A 71 -0.21 -15.63 -29.77
N ALA A 72 -0.92 -14.53 -30.02
CA ALA A 72 -1.83 -14.39 -31.15
C ALA A 72 -1.10 -14.04 -32.46
N LEU A 73 -0.08 -13.19 -32.39
CA LEU A 73 0.56 -12.59 -33.57
C LEU A 73 1.85 -13.27 -34.01
N VAL A 74 2.55 -13.97 -33.11
CA VAL A 74 3.89 -14.52 -33.36
C VAL A 74 3.92 -16.03 -33.24
N ASP A 75 3.70 -16.58 -32.03
CA ASP A 75 3.75 -18.03 -31.78
C ASP A 75 2.94 -18.40 -30.53
N LYS A 76 2.17 -19.49 -30.61
CA LYS A 76 1.30 -19.96 -29.51
C LYS A 76 2.04 -20.26 -28.20
N ARG A 77 3.35 -20.54 -28.24
CA ARG A 77 4.19 -20.75 -27.06
C ARG A 77 4.23 -19.52 -26.14
N TRP A 78 3.99 -18.32 -26.67
CA TRP A 78 3.93 -17.09 -25.86
C TRP A 78 2.76 -17.06 -24.89
N PHE A 79 1.71 -17.88 -25.07
CA PHE A 79 0.64 -18.03 -24.08
C PHE A 79 1.11 -18.66 -22.76
N LEU A 80 2.31 -19.25 -22.71
CA LEU A 80 2.91 -19.68 -21.45
C LEU A 80 3.21 -18.51 -20.51
N LEU A 81 3.53 -17.33 -21.05
CA LEU A 81 3.80 -16.13 -20.25
C LEU A 81 2.57 -15.64 -19.45
N PRO A 82 1.41 -15.32 -20.07
CA PRO A 82 0.23 -14.93 -19.32
C PRO A 82 -0.26 -16.05 -18.40
N ALA A 83 -0.11 -17.33 -18.77
CA ALA A 83 -0.45 -18.45 -17.89
C ALA A 83 0.42 -18.45 -16.60
N ALA A 84 1.74 -18.26 -16.74
CA ALA A 84 2.65 -18.18 -15.60
C ALA A 84 2.39 -16.93 -14.73
N VAL A 85 2.26 -15.75 -15.35
CA VAL A 85 2.04 -14.48 -14.65
C VAL A 85 0.72 -14.50 -13.86
N THR A 86 -0.37 -14.95 -14.48
CA THR A 86 -1.67 -15.06 -13.80
C THR A 86 -1.67 -16.13 -12.71
N GLY A 87 -0.94 -17.25 -12.92
CA GLY A 87 -0.71 -18.25 -11.88
C GLY A 87 0.00 -17.69 -10.65
N PHE A 88 1.06 -16.90 -10.84
CA PHE A 88 1.75 -16.23 -9.73
C PHE A 88 0.91 -15.16 -9.05
N LEU A 89 0.11 -14.40 -9.80
CA LEU A 89 -0.86 -13.46 -9.21
C LEU A 89 -1.87 -14.18 -8.32
N LEU A 90 -2.42 -15.31 -8.79
CA LEU A 90 -3.35 -16.10 -7.98
C LEU A 90 -2.68 -16.63 -6.70
N GLN A 91 -1.45 -17.15 -6.81
CA GLN A 91 -0.69 -17.58 -5.65
C GLN A 91 -0.47 -16.42 -4.66
N HIS A 92 -0.08 -15.25 -5.16
CA HIS A 92 0.11 -14.05 -4.34
C HIS A 92 -1.17 -13.60 -3.65
N ALA A 93 -2.29 -13.57 -4.36
CA ALA A 93 -3.58 -13.17 -3.79
C ALA A 93 -3.98 -14.07 -2.61
N LEU A 94 -3.63 -15.36 -2.66
CA LEU A 94 -3.93 -16.33 -1.60
C LEU A 94 -2.90 -16.33 -0.46
N GLN A 95 -1.61 -16.25 -0.79
CA GLN A 95 -0.52 -16.53 0.17
C GLN A 95 0.31 -15.29 0.54
N GLY A 96 0.22 -14.20 -0.22
CA GLY A 96 1.02 -13.00 -0.06
C GLY A 96 2.47 -13.10 -0.53
N TRP A 97 2.80 -14.17 -1.26
CA TRP A 97 4.15 -14.39 -1.77
C TRP A 97 4.14 -14.53 -3.29
N CYS A 98 5.05 -13.81 -3.95
CA CYS A 98 5.52 -14.11 -5.30
C CYS A 98 6.98 -13.66 -5.46
N PRO A 99 7.77 -14.26 -6.37
CA PRO A 99 9.17 -13.88 -6.57
C PRO A 99 9.39 -12.38 -6.83
N PRO A 100 8.56 -11.68 -7.64
CA PRO A 100 8.69 -10.25 -7.86
C PRO A 100 8.56 -9.37 -6.60
N ILE A 101 7.73 -9.76 -5.62
CA ILE A 101 7.56 -8.96 -4.39
C ILE A 101 8.86 -8.81 -3.63
N VAL A 102 9.69 -9.86 -3.57
CA VAL A 102 11.00 -9.78 -2.91
C VAL A 102 11.86 -8.67 -3.53
N ILE A 103 11.76 -8.48 -4.85
CA ILE A 103 12.51 -7.44 -5.58
C ILE A 103 11.91 -6.06 -5.29
N PHE A 104 10.59 -5.91 -5.35
CA PHE A 104 9.93 -4.63 -5.07
C PHE A 104 10.12 -4.17 -3.63
N ARG A 105 10.01 -5.08 -2.66
CA ARG A 105 10.25 -4.78 -1.23
C ARG A 105 11.69 -4.36 -0.96
N LYS A 106 12.67 -4.95 -1.65
CA LYS A 106 14.07 -4.49 -1.61
C LYS A 106 14.31 -3.10 -2.22
N ARG A 107 13.35 -2.59 -3.00
CA ARG A 107 13.36 -1.24 -3.56
C ARG A 107 12.42 -0.29 -2.80
N ASP A 108 12.12 -0.63 -1.55
CA ASP A 108 11.27 0.14 -0.63
C ASP A 108 9.83 0.39 -1.11
N VAL A 109 9.30 -0.47 -2.00
CA VAL A 109 7.87 -0.38 -2.35
C VAL A 109 7.03 -0.81 -1.16
N ARG A 110 6.24 0.13 -0.63
CA ARG A 110 5.49 -0.04 0.61
C ARG A 110 4.14 -0.71 0.38
N THR A 111 3.61 -1.34 1.42
CA THR A 111 2.21 -1.79 1.42
C THR A 111 1.29 -0.60 1.61
N SER A 112 0.03 -0.70 1.17
CA SER A 112 -0.97 0.37 1.45
C SER A 112 -1.07 0.65 2.94
N LYS A 113 -1.00 -0.38 3.79
CA LYS A 113 -1.01 -0.23 5.25
C LYS A 113 0.18 0.58 5.77
N GLU A 114 1.38 0.37 5.25
CA GLU A 114 2.57 1.13 5.65
C GLU A 114 2.49 2.61 5.21
N ILE A 115 1.94 2.87 4.02
CA ILE A 115 1.67 4.23 3.52
C ILE A 115 0.60 4.91 4.39
N ASP A 116 -0.48 4.20 4.71
CA ASP A 116 -1.56 4.70 5.55
C ASP A 116 -1.10 5.00 6.98
N GLN A 117 -0.18 4.20 7.52
CA GLN A 117 0.42 4.49 8.83
C GLN A 117 1.11 5.86 8.85
N GLU A 118 1.90 6.19 7.83
CA GLU A 118 2.49 7.53 7.70
C GLU A 118 1.40 8.59 7.52
N ARG A 119 0.46 8.37 6.58
CA ARG A 119 -0.64 9.30 6.29
C ARG A 119 -1.42 9.68 7.55
N TYR A 120 -1.88 8.70 8.31
CA TYR A 120 -2.68 8.96 9.52
C TYR A 120 -1.86 9.58 10.64
N ALA A 121 -0.58 9.23 10.79
CA ALA A 121 0.30 9.89 11.74
C ALA A 121 0.48 11.38 11.40
N LEU A 122 0.66 11.70 10.13
CA LEU A 122 0.79 13.08 9.66
C LEU A 122 -0.51 13.87 9.79
N LYS A 123 -1.67 13.28 9.46
CA LYS A 123 -2.99 13.88 9.71
C LYS A 123 -3.21 14.19 11.20
N ALA A 124 -2.77 13.28 12.08
CA ALA A 124 -2.82 13.50 13.52
C ALA A 124 -1.92 14.66 13.95
N LEU A 125 -0.68 14.74 13.45
CA LEU A 125 0.25 15.85 13.73
C LEU A 125 -0.25 17.20 13.19
N ARG A 126 -0.95 17.21 12.05
CA ARG A 126 -1.61 18.40 11.48
C ARG A 126 -2.81 18.87 12.33
N GLY A 127 -3.36 17.98 13.15
CA GLY A 127 -4.48 18.26 14.05
C GLY A 127 -5.85 17.87 13.51
N ASP A 128 -5.93 17.09 12.44
CA ASP A 128 -7.19 16.73 11.76
C ASP A 128 -8.19 16.01 12.69
N PHE A 129 -7.68 15.31 13.71
CA PHE A 129 -8.46 14.54 14.68
C PHE A 129 -8.76 15.28 15.99
N SER A 130 -8.21 16.48 16.21
CA SER A 130 -8.33 17.23 17.48
C SER A 130 -9.77 17.55 17.91
N GLN A 131 -10.72 17.61 16.96
CA GLN A 131 -12.12 17.94 17.26
C GLN A 131 -12.94 16.75 17.76
N LEU A 132 -12.51 15.51 17.50
CA LEU A 132 -13.18 14.28 17.97
C LEU A 132 -13.19 14.15 19.50
N GLU A 133 -12.28 14.83 20.20
CA GLU A 133 -12.21 14.86 21.67
C GLU A 133 -13.04 16.01 22.28
N SER A 134 -13.30 17.07 21.50
CA SER A 134 -13.80 18.35 22.02
C SER A 134 -15.32 18.47 22.06
N VAL A 135 -16.03 17.65 21.28
CA VAL A 135 -17.50 17.67 21.21
C VAL A 135 -17.99 16.29 21.62
N SER A 136 -18.65 16.18 22.79
CA SER A 136 -19.48 15.00 23.06
C SER A 136 -20.60 15.01 22.02
N PRO A 137 -20.61 14.06 21.06
CA PRO A 137 -21.60 14.07 20.00
C PRO A 137 -22.98 13.88 20.60
N ALA A 138 -23.98 14.62 20.10
CA ALA A 138 -25.34 14.57 20.61
C ALA A 138 -25.95 13.15 20.51
N SER A 139 -25.45 12.32 19.58
CA SER A 139 -25.80 10.91 19.42
C SER A 139 -24.64 10.05 18.87
N PRO A 140 -24.72 8.70 19.02
CA PRO A 140 -23.77 7.78 18.37
C PRO A 140 -23.72 7.89 16.84
N HIS A 141 -24.81 8.30 16.18
CA HIS A 141 -24.85 8.51 14.74
C HIS A 141 -24.05 9.73 14.32
N ASP A 142 -24.12 10.83 15.07
CA ASP A 142 -23.35 12.05 14.80
C ASP A 142 -21.85 11.76 14.92
N ARG A 143 -21.46 10.97 15.93
CA ARG A 143 -20.09 10.49 16.10
C ARG A 143 -19.59 9.69 14.91
N MET A 144 -20.43 8.77 14.40
CA MET A 144 -20.08 7.94 13.25
C MET A 144 -19.82 8.81 12.01
N HIS A 145 -20.70 9.77 11.72
CA HIS A 145 -20.53 10.67 10.57
C HIS A 145 -19.28 11.55 10.71
N GLU A 146 -19.00 12.07 11.90
CA GLU A 146 -17.79 12.85 12.15
C GLU A 146 -16.52 12.03 11.95
N VAL A 147 -16.49 10.79 12.44
CA VAL A 147 -15.34 9.89 12.23
C VAL A 147 -15.14 9.57 10.74
N LEU A 148 -16.21 9.25 10.01
CA LEU A 148 -16.12 8.94 8.58
C LEU A 148 -15.57 10.11 7.78
N ASP A 149 -16.11 11.31 8.00
CA ASP A 149 -15.67 12.53 7.31
C ASP A 149 -14.19 12.87 7.58
N ARG A 150 -13.68 12.58 8.79
CA ARG A 150 -12.25 12.81 9.11
C ARG A 150 -11.30 11.76 8.56
N VAL A 151 -11.76 10.52 8.38
CA VAL A 151 -10.95 9.47 7.78
C VAL A 151 -10.86 9.65 6.26
N GLU A 152 -11.93 10.14 5.64
CA GLU A 152 -12.03 10.33 4.18
C GLU A 152 -11.33 11.59 3.65
N ARG A 153 -11.20 12.66 4.44
CA ARG A 153 -10.38 13.84 4.13
C ARG A 153 -8.91 13.54 4.38
#